data_AF-F2IIB1-F1
#
_entry.id   AF-F2IIB1-F1
#
_cell.length_a   1.000
_cell.length_b   1.000
_cell.length_c   1.000
_cell.angle_alpha   90.00
_cell.angle_beta   90.00
_cell.angle_gamma   90.00
#
_symmetry.space_group_name_H-M   'P 1'
#
loop_
_entity.id
_entity.type
_entity.pdbx_description
1 polymer ?
#
loop_
_entity_poly.entity_id
_entity_poly.type
_entity_poly.pdbx_seq_one_letter_code
_entity_poly.pdbx_strand_id
1 'polypeptide(L)'
;MKKMLLSIALLAGLSANAQLANGSVAPNFTFTDLNGTSHTLYDYLDDGYTVILDVSAAWCGPCWTYHNTHAIRDVYEQHGPTGMPNVQAGTTNDAMVFYIEGQLTNTAAQLNGVNAGSTYATASQGNWVNGTTYPILDLPNNAAGQAFLSGYQIGYFPTIYKVCPNRIITEVGTETAANLYAAVGACPAPASAPADAAMLAYNTDTEICPGQSYTPSVKIQNNGTTSLANATVSITLNGTQVSTGTYTGTLATYGVATVTCSPIAAPVSGALVATVTTTGDAAASNGSITTALVIAPIANGITATVKVATDAFGSEFTWNIKKSGGAIVAQGGPYTDHGSGGQATPGTYPEPDVNFTLSPSECYTITLMDEYGDGFDGTPGNGSFKIQVNGADLVVAPSWSTDELVKKMASSGTASLEDLSVTDVTVYPNPASGIVNVAFEANGGEYSVSILDIAGRVVATKAISSASGSTTIEMPIADLQAGNYFVSVSQGASTHTQKLMVK
;
A
#
# COMPACT_ATOMS: atom_id res chain seq x y z
N MET A 1 15.54 7.27 -48.11
CA MET A 1 15.99 6.07 -47.39
C MET A 1 17.10 6.44 -46.41
N LYS A 2 16.75 6.73 -45.15
CA LYS A 2 17.68 6.78 -44.02
C LYS A 2 16.90 6.28 -42.80
N LYS A 3 17.30 5.10 -42.32
CA LYS A 3 16.70 4.39 -41.20
C LYS A 3 17.10 5.11 -39.91
N MET A 4 16.14 5.60 -39.14
CA MET A 4 16.37 6.01 -37.75
C MET A 4 16.45 4.74 -36.91
N LEU A 5 17.60 4.51 -36.30
CA LEU A 5 17.79 3.49 -35.28
C LEU A 5 17.07 3.93 -34.01
N LEU A 6 16.14 3.10 -33.56
CA LEU A 6 15.48 3.20 -32.26
C LEU A 6 16.48 2.73 -31.20
N SER A 7 17.10 3.67 -30.49
CA SER A 7 17.92 3.37 -29.33
C SER A 7 17.02 2.94 -28.18
N ILE A 8 17.15 1.68 -27.78
CA ILE A 8 16.57 1.12 -26.56
C ILE A 8 17.26 1.82 -25.38
N ALA A 9 16.55 2.75 -24.73
CA ALA A 9 16.95 3.30 -23.44
C ALA A 9 16.72 2.22 -22.38
N LEU A 10 17.82 1.71 -21.84
CA LEU A 10 17.86 0.90 -20.63
C LEU A 10 17.36 1.80 -19.47
N LEU A 11 16.14 1.61 -18.99
CA LEU A 11 15.67 2.23 -17.74
C LEU A 11 16.50 1.64 -16.59
N ALA A 12 17.61 2.29 -16.28
CA ALA A 12 18.23 2.17 -14.97
C ALA A 12 17.26 2.75 -13.94
N GLY A 13 16.98 1.97 -12.89
CA GLY A 13 15.96 2.27 -11.89
C GLY A 13 16.06 3.70 -11.37
N LEU A 14 14.99 4.47 -11.59
CA LEU A 14 14.70 5.67 -10.83
C LEU A 14 14.47 5.19 -9.40
N SER A 15 15.46 5.43 -8.54
CA SER A 15 15.23 5.37 -7.10
C SER A 15 14.52 6.69 -6.78
N ALA A 16 13.19 6.66 -6.63
CA ALA A 16 12.50 7.74 -5.96
C ALA A 16 13.13 7.88 -4.58
N ASN A 17 13.69 9.06 -4.26
CA ASN A 17 14.15 9.33 -2.90
C ASN A 17 12.88 9.63 -2.09
N ALA A 18 12.31 8.61 -1.47
CA ALA A 18 11.26 8.79 -0.49
C ALA A 18 11.80 9.56 0.73
N GLN A 19 10.98 10.44 1.28
CA GLN A 19 11.19 11.10 2.58
C GLN A 19 11.38 10.06 3.69
N LEU A 20 11.93 10.48 4.83
CA LEU A 20 12.06 9.61 5.98
C LEU A 20 10.68 9.10 6.41
N ALA A 21 10.45 7.82 6.19
CA ALA A 21 9.13 7.21 6.34
C ALA A 21 8.50 7.47 7.71
N ASN A 22 7.20 7.75 7.72
CA ASN A 22 6.41 7.89 8.94
C ASN A 22 6.61 6.69 9.89
N GLY A 23 6.79 6.95 11.18
CA GLY A 23 7.07 5.92 12.18
C GLY A 23 8.57 5.56 12.32
N SER A 24 9.45 6.22 11.56
CA SER A 24 10.91 6.11 11.72
C SER A 24 11.40 6.83 12.98
N VAL A 25 12.62 6.48 13.41
CA VAL A 25 13.30 7.23 14.47
C VAL A 25 14.02 8.42 13.82
N ALA A 26 13.69 9.64 14.24
CA ALA A 26 14.35 10.85 13.74
C ALA A 26 15.85 10.83 14.06
N PRO A 27 16.75 11.01 13.07
CA PRO A 27 18.18 11.16 13.34
C PRO A 27 18.46 12.39 14.21
N ASN A 28 19.24 12.23 15.27
CA ASN A 28 19.66 13.38 16.07
C ASN A 28 20.58 14.30 15.24
N PHE A 29 20.52 15.61 15.51
CA PHE A 29 21.42 16.59 14.93
C PHE A 29 21.83 17.63 15.97
N THR A 30 22.95 18.31 15.70
CA THR A 30 23.35 19.51 16.42
C THR A 30 23.77 20.57 15.40
N PHE A 31 23.06 21.69 15.36
CA PHE A 31 23.38 22.82 14.48
C PHE A 31 23.32 24.14 15.24
N THR A 32 23.92 25.18 14.69
CA THR A 32 23.90 26.53 15.25
C THR A 32 22.97 27.38 14.41
N ASP A 33 22.06 28.13 15.05
CA ASP A 33 21.16 29.05 14.36
C ASP A 33 21.89 30.33 13.89
N LEU A 34 21.19 31.15 13.11
CA LEU A 34 21.71 32.45 12.65
C LEU A 34 22.03 33.44 13.78
N ASN A 35 21.51 33.22 14.99
CA ASN A 35 21.80 34.04 16.18
C ASN A 35 23.01 33.52 16.97
N GLY A 36 23.61 32.40 16.57
CA GLY A 36 24.76 31.79 17.24
C GLY A 36 24.40 30.82 18.36
N THR A 37 23.13 30.46 18.53
CA THR A 37 22.66 29.48 19.53
C THR A 37 22.78 28.07 18.98
N SER A 38 23.38 27.16 19.75
CA SER A 38 23.46 25.75 19.37
C SER A 38 22.21 25.01 19.81
N HIS A 39 21.69 24.15 18.92
CA HIS A 39 20.46 23.40 19.11
C HIS A 39 20.73 21.92 18.82
N THR A 40 20.37 21.05 19.77
CA THR A 40 20.39 19.60 19.61
C THR A 40 18.97 19.06 19.67
N LEU A 41 18.52 18.34 18.64
CA LEU A 41 17.15 17.86 18.55
C LEU A 41 16.72 17.08 19.81
N TYR A 42 17.55 16.11 20.21
CA TYR A 42 17.18 15.22 21.31
C TYR A 42 17.11 15.93 22.68
N ASP A 43 17.78 17.06 22.88
CA ASP A 43 17.64 17.83 24.12
C ASP A 43 16.19 18.33 24.28
N TYR A 44 15.58 18.84 23.19
CA TYR A 44 14.19 19.26 23.21
C TYR A 44 13.21 18.09 23.39
N LEU A 45 13.47 16.97 22.73
CA LEU A 45 12.62 15.78 22.85
C LEU A 45 12.69 15.17 24.26
N ASP A 46 13.88 15.15 24.86
CA ASP A 46 14.09 14.65 26.22
C ASP A 46 13.46 15.60 27.27
N ASP A 47 13.40 16.90 27.01
CA ASP A 47 12.63 17.88 27.79
C ASP A 47 11.10 17.79 27.56
N GLY A 48 10.66 16.92 26.65
CA GLY A 48 9.25 16.63 26.39
C GLY A 48 8.58 17.50 25.33
N TYR A 49 9.34 18.34 24.62
CA TYR A 49 8.81 19.12 23.51
C TYR A 49 8.56 18.23 22.29
N THR A 50 7.48 18.49 21.57
CA THR A 50 7.33 18.05 20.19
C THR A 50 8.04 19.03 19.26
N VAL A 51 8.86 18.55 18.33
CA VAL A 51 9.64 19.42 17.45
C VAL A 51 9.09 19.40 16.04
N ILE A 52 8.77 20.56 15.49
CA ILE A 52 8.42 20.75 14.07
C ILE A 52 9.67 21.20 13.32
N LEU A 53 10.01 20.48 12.25
CA LEU A 53 11.12 20.79 11.36
C LEU A 53 10.54 21.26 10.01
N ASP A 54 10.73 22.53 9.68
CA ASP A 54 10.45 23.09 8.35
C ASP A 54 11.74 23.05 7.53
N VAL A 55 11.91 22.02 6.70
CA VAL A 55 13.04 21.95 5.78
C VAL A 55 12.63 22.60 4.46
N SER A 56 13.19 23.77 4.21
CA SER A 56 12.82 24.67 3.10
C SER A 56 14.06 25.17 2.37
N ALA A 57 13.87 25.85 1.24
CA ALA A 57 14.97 26.47 0.52
C ALA A 57 14.69 27.92 0.13
N ALA A 58 15.69 28.79 0.20
CA ALA A 58 15.49 30.23 -0.01
C ALA A 58 14.92 30.57 -1.41
N TRP A 59 15.24 29.77 -2.43
CA TRP A 59 14.75 29.92 -3.80
C TRP A 59 13.38 29.30 -4.04
N CYS A 60 12.84 28.52 -3.11
CA CYS A 60 11.64 27.70 -3.30
C CYS A 60 10.36 28.53 -3.20
N GLY A 61 9.64 28.68 -4.32
CA GLY A 61 8.39 29.43 -4.42
C GLY A 61 7.26 28.89 -3.52
N PRO A 62 6.95 27.58 -3.54
CA PRO A 62 5.97 26.98 -2.62
C PRO A 62 6.33 27.18 -1.15
N CYS A 63 7.61 27.00 -0.80
CA CYS A 63 8.13 27.24 0.54
C CYS A 63 7.88 28.69 0.98
N TRP A 64 8.17 29.66 0.11
CA TRP A 64 7.94 31.08 0.40
C TRP A 64 6.46 31.40 0.56
N THR A 65 5.62 30.81 -0.28
CA THR A 65 4.16 30.95 -0.17
C THR A 65 3.68 30.46 1.19
N TYR A 66 4.14 29.28 1.62
CA TYR A 66 3.78 28.72 2.91
C TYR A 66 4.35 29.53 4.09
N HIS A 67 5.60 29.97 4.01
CA HIS A 67 6.24 30.84 5.01
C HIS A 67 5.42 32.11 5.30
N ASN A 68 4.86 32.72 4.25
CA ASN A 68 4.02 33.92 4.36
C ASN A 68 2.61 33.65 4.92
N THR A 69 2.19 32.39 5.07
CA THR A 69 0.97 32.07 5.85
C THR A 69 1.19 32.26 7.34
N HIS A 70 2.45 32.24 7.77
CA HIS A 70 2.87 32.31 9.16
C HIS A 70 2.43 31.15 10.05
N ALA A 71 1.97 30.04 9.48
CA ALA A 71 1.51 28.89 10.26
C ALA A 71 2.56 28.39 11.27
N ILE A 72 3.79 28.21 10.81
CA ILE A 72 4.94 27.76 11.62
C ILE A 72 5.32 28.79 12.70
N ARG A 73 5.28 30.08 12.34
CA ARG A 73 5.53 31.20 13.27
C ARG A 73 4.51 31.21 14.40
N ASP A 74 3.24 31.11 14.04
CA ASP A 74 2.14 31.19 14.99
C ASP A 74 2.16 29.99 15.95
N VAL A 75 2.60 28.80 15.50
CA VAL A 75 2.86 27.67 16.40
C VAL A 75 3.98 27.97 17.38
N TYR A 76 5.12 28.50 16.91
CA TYR A 76 6.23 28.84 17.79
C TYR A 76 5.86 29.89 18.83
N GLU A 77 5.22 30.99 18.43
CA GLU A 77 4.89 32.08 19.34
C GLU A 77 3.88 31.65 20.41
N GLN A 78 2.92 30.78 20.06
CA GLN A 78 1.86 30.34 20.98
C GLN A 78 2.19 29.08 21.78
N HIS A 79 3.10 28.24 21.31
CA HIS A 79 3.35 26.90 21.88
C HIS A 79 4.83 26.62 22.16
N GLY A 80 5.72 27.53 21.76
CA GLY A 80 7.16 27.45 21.94
C GLY A 80 7.62 27.41 23.40
N PRO A 81 8.92 27.16 23.65
CA PRO A 81 9.45 27.10 25.00
C PRO A 81 9.37 28.45 25.74
N THR A 82 8.90 28.41 26.98
CA THR A 82 8.69 29.56 27.85
C THR A 82 9.99 30.31 28.05
N GLY A 83 9.97 31.63 27.82
CA GLY A 83 11.13 32.50 27.98
C GLY A 83 12.04 32.58 26.75
N MET A 84 11.75 31.84 25.67
CA MET A 84 12.41 32.06 24.39
C MET A 84 11.94 33.37 23.73
N PRO A 85 12.78 34.01 22.89
CA PRO A 85 12.40 35.24 22.19
C PRO A 85 11.08 35.09 21.43
N ASN A 86 10.20 36.10 21.52
CA ASN A 86 8.90 36.16 20.85
C ASN A 86 7.85 35.10 21.26
N VAL A 87 8.22 34.13 22.09
CA VAL A 87 7.24 33.20 22.67
C VAL A 87 6.37 33.94 23.68
N GLN A 88 5.06 33.77 23.54
CA GLN A 88 4.06 34.47 24.35
C GLN A 88 4.08 33.97 25.79
N ALA A 89 3.78 34.86 26.75
CA ALA A 89 3.76 34.53 28.18
C ALA A 89 2.71 33.46 28.56
N GLY A 90 1.71 33.23 27.72
CA GLY A 90 0.68 32.19 27.89
C GLY A 90 0.93 30.93 27.08
N THR A 91 2.18 30.68 26.65
CA THR A 91 2.53 29.52 25.85
C THR A 91 2.14 28.19 26.51
N THR A 92 1.76 27.21 25.70
CA THR A 92 1.54 25.82 26.16
C THR A 92 2.84 25.10 26.51
N ASN A 93 4.00 25.61 26.07
CA ASN A 93 5.32 25.11 26.43
C ASN A 93 5.52 23.62 26.10
N ASP A 94 5.05 23.19 24.93
CA ASP A 94 5.01 21.79 24.51
C ASP A 94 5.46 21.58 23.05
N ALA A 95 5.77 22.66 22.33
CA ALA A 95 6.31 22.61 20.98
C ALA A 95 7.64 23.35 20.85
N MET A 96 8.46 22.94 19.88
CA MET A 96 9.63 23.68 19.40
C MET A 96 9.63 23.65 17.87
N VAL A 97 10.18 24.68 17.23
CA VAL A 97 10.13 24.85 15.78
C VAL A 97 11.50 25.25 15.26
N PHE A 98 11.90 24.68 14.12
CA PHE A 98 13.09 25.08 13.38
C PHE A 98 12.76 25.31 11.91
N TYR A 99 13.19 26.46 11.36
CA TYR A 99 13.43 26.55 9.92
C TYR A 99 14.79 25.95 9.63
N ILE A 100 14.90 25.09 8.64
CA ILE A 100 16.13 24.45 8.20
C ILE A 100 16.33 24.76 6.72
N GLU A 101 17.36 25.53 6.39
CA GLU A 101 17.75 25.80 5.00
C GLU A 101 18.38 24.54 4.40
N GLY A 102 17.60 23.82 3.60
CA GLY A 102 17.98 22.56 2.99
C GLY A 102 18.82 22.71 1.72
N GLN A 103 18.87 23.88 1.09
CA GLN A 103 19.75 24.11 -0.06
C GLN A 103 21.14 24.50 0.42
N LEU A 104 22.03 23.50 0.50
CA LEU A 104 23.40 23.67 1.01
C LEU A 104 24.25 24.68 0.23
N THR A 105 23.88 25.04 -1.01
CA THR A 105 24.60 26.08 -1.76
C THR A 105 24.08 27.50 -1.50
N ASN A 106 22.94 27.66 -0.82
CA ASN A 106 22.51 28.96 -0.34
C ASN A 106 23.39 29.44 0.80
N THR A 107 23.38 30.75 0.99
CA THR A 107 24.14 31.41 2.05
C THR A 107 23.22 32.31 2.85
N ALA A 108 23.70 32.78 4.00
CA ALA A 108 23.06 33.84 4.76
C ALA A 108 22.63 35.05 3.91
N ALA A 109 23.32 35.38 2.81
CA ALA A 109 22.89 36.47 1.92
C ALA A 109 21.52 36.19 1.26
N GLN A 110 21.30 34.97 0.76
CA GLN A 110 20.01 34.57 0.16
C GLN A 110 18.91 34.50 1.21
N LEU A 111 19.20 34.00 2.41
CA LEU A 111 18.25 34.03 3.53
C LEU A 111 17.85 35.47 3.90
N ASN A 112 18.79 36.43 3.83
CA ASN A 112 18.50 37.86 4.02
C ASN A 112 17.87 38.54 2.78
N GLY A 113 17.48 37.78 1.76
CA GLY A 113 16.75 38.27 0.58
C GLY A 113 17.61 38.83 -0.55
N VAL A 114 18.92 38.61 -0.53
CA VAL A 114 19.77 38.93 -1.68
C VAL A 114 19.50 37.94 -2.81
N ASN A 115 18.76 38.39 -3.80
CA ASN A 115 18.54 37.66 -5.04
C ASN A 115 19.52 38.14 -6.12
N ALA A 116 20.54 37.33 -6.41
CA ALA A 116 21.64 37.67 -7.30
C ALA A 116 21.64 36.87 -8.62
N GLY A 117 20.65 36.00 -8.84
CA GLY A 117 20.61 35.15 -10.02
C GLY A 117 19.45 34.16 -10.01
N SER A 118 19.47 33.25 -10.99
CA SER A 118 18.42 32.25 -11.21
C SER A 118 18.87 30.82 -10.87
N THR A 119 20.02 30.65 -10.22
CA THR A 119 20.50 29.33 -9.76
C THR A 119 20.08 29.09 -8.33
N TYR A 120 19.95 27.82 -7.93
CA TYR A 120 19.61 27.47 -6.55
C TYR A 120 20.51 28.15 -5.51
N ALA A 121 21.81 28.30 -5.80
CA ALA A 121 22.78 28.95 -4.92
C ALA A 121 22.58 30.47 -4.75
N THR A 122 21.99 31.16 -5.74
CA THR A 122 21.98 32.64 -5.82
C THR A 122 20.59 33.27 -5.83
N ALA A 123 19.55 32.45 -6.01
CA ALA A 123 18.17 32.88 -5.99
C ALA A 123 17.62 32.94 -4.56
N SER A 124 16.72 33.89 -4.32
CA SER A 124 15.91 33.95 -3.12
C SER A 124 14.54 34.53 -3.46
N GLN A 125 13.48 34.02 -2.82
CA GLN A 125 12.12 34.54 -2.97
C GLN A 125 11.88 35.82 -2.16
N GLY A 126 12.66 36.06 -1.11
CA GLY A 126 12.51 37.22 -0.24
C GLY A 126 13.41 37.15 0.98
N ASN A 127 13.17 38.03 1.95
CA ASN A 127 13.91 38.02 3.20
C ASN A 127 13.26 37.02 4.18
N TRP A 128 13.88 35.86 4.33
CA TRP A 128 13.46 34.76 5.21
C TRP A 128 13.81 34.99 6.68
N VAL A 129 14.72 35.93 6.97
CA VAL A 129 15.15 36.25 8.34
C VAL A 129 14.19 37.27 8.97
N ASN A 130 13.79 38.28 8.21
CA ASN A 130 12.95 39.35 8.71
C ASN A 130 11.51 38.88 8.95
N GLY A 131 11.06 38.91 10.21
CA GLY A 131 9.71 38.48 10.60
C GLY A 131 9.61 37.01 11.00
N THR A 132 10.71 36.25 10.90
CA THR A 132 10.82 34.88 11.43
C THR A 132 11.24 34.95 12.88
N THR A 133 10.37 34.49 13.77
CA THR A 133 10.57 34.62 15.22
C THR A 133 11.18 33.38 15.87
N TYR A 134 11.23 32.27 15.14
CA TYR A 134 11.81 30.99 15.54
C TYR A 134 13.22 30.79 14.97
N PRO A 135 14.04 29.88 15.53
CA PRO A 135 15.41 29.68 15.06
C PRO A 135 15.49 29.21 13.59
N ILE A 136 16.47 29.79 12.89
CA ILE A 136 16.82 29.46 11.50
C ILE A 136 18.16 28.75 11.50
N LEU A 137 18.17 27.48 11.09
CA LEU A 137 19.36 26.65 10.93
C LEU A 137 19.80 26.70 9.45
N ASP A 138 20.87 27.42 9.16
CA ASP A 138 21.51 27.43 7.83
C ASP A 138 22.44 26.20 7.75
N LEU A 139 22.00 25.13 7.07
CA LEU A 139 22.77 23.89 7.04
C LEU A 139 24.12 24.12 6.35
N PRO A 140 25.23 23.69 6.98
CA PRO A 140 26.54 23.94 6.40
C PRO A 140 26.77 23.08 5.16
N ASN A 141 27.38 23.67 4.12
CA ASN A 141 27.78 22.97 2.90
C ASN A 141 29.00 22.05 3.12
N ASN A 142 28.81 21.02 3.92
CA ASN A 142 29.83 20.04 4.28
C ASN A 142 29.17 18.68 4.58
N ALA A 143 29.97 17.75 5.09
CA ALA A 143 29.50 16.39 5.42
C ALA A 143 28.33 16.37 6.43
N ALA A 144 28.23 17.33 7.35
CA ALA A 144 27.16 17.37 8.34
C ALA A 144 25.81 17.79 7.72
N GLY A 145 25.80 18.83 6.88
CA GLY A 145 24.58 19.22 6.15
C GLY A 145 24.11 18.11 5.20
N GLN A 146 25.04 17.46 4.50
CA GLN A 146 24.74 16.32 3.63
C GLN A 146 24.20 15.12 4.43
N ALA A 147 24.77 14.84 5.61
CA ALA A 147 24.29 13.77 6.49
C ALA A 147 22.87 14.05 7.01
N PHE A 148 22.53 15.31 7.29
CA PHE A 148 21.15 15.67 7.64
C PHE A 148 20.19 15.38 6.48
N LEU A 149 20.46 15.92 5.29
CA LEU A 149 19.59 15.71 4.13
C LEU A 149 19.43 14.22 3.78
N SER A 150 20.51 13.45 3.83
CA SER A 150 20.47 12.01 3.57
C SER A 150 19.78 11.23 4.69
N GLY A 151 19.98 11.61 5.96
CA GLY A 151 19.39 10.93 7.11
C GLY A 151 17.89 11.15 7.24
N TYR A 152 17.43 12.34 6.88
CA TYR A 152 16.01 12.68 6.77
C TYR A 152 15.42 12.41 5.38
N GLN A 153 16.24 11.86 4.47
CA GLN A 153 15.89 11.52 3.09
C GLN A 153 15.12 12.64 2.37
N ILE A 154 15.56 13.89 2.52
CA ILE A 154 14.85 15.07 1.99
C ILE A 154 14.83 15.01 0.45
N GLY A 155 13.66 14.72 -0.11
CA GLY A 155 13.43 14.61 -1.55
C GLY A 155 12.94 15.90 -2.21
N TYR A 156 12.22 16.75 -1.47
CA TYR A 156 11.62 17.99 -1.98
C TYR A 156 11.52 19.08 -0.91
N PHE A 157 11.12 20.28 -1.32
CA PHE A 157 10.86 21.41 -0.42
C PHE A 157 9.49 22.05 -0.72
N PRO A 158 8.73 22.48 0.30
CA PRO A 158 9.04 22.30 1.72
C PRO A 158 8.78 20.85 2.16
N THR A 159 9.61 20.30 3.04
CA THR A 159 9.32 19.06 3.78
C THR A 159 9.11 19.43 5.24
N ILE A 160 7.89 19.21 5.76
CA ILE A 160 7.54 19.55 7.14
C ILE A 160 7.37 18.28 7.97
N TYR A 161 8.25 18.08 8.95
CA TYR A 161 8.16 16.96 9.88
C TYR A 161 7.70 17.40 11.26
N LYS A 162 6.98 16.50 11.93
CA LYS A 162 6.77 16.49 13.38
C LYS A 162 7.58 15.34 13.98
N VAL A 163 8.37 15.65 15.01
CA VAL A 163 9.11 14.67 15.81
C VAL A 163 8.57 14.67 17.23
N CYS A 164 8.03 13.54 17.67
CA CYS A 164 7.51 13.37 19.02
C CYS A 164 8.63 13.11 20.06
N PRO A 165 8.38 13.34 21.36
CA PRO A 165 9.37 13.08 22.43
C PRO A 165 9.97 11.67 22.41
N ASN A 166 9.19 10.67 22.00
CA ASN A 166 9.66 9.30 21.82
C ASN A 166 10.52 9.09 20.55
N ARG A 167 11.00 10.18 19.92
CA ARG A 167 11.87 10.22 18.73
C ARG A 167 11.23 9.71 17.45
N ILE A 168 9.92 9.43 17.45
CA ILE A 168 9.22 8.98 16.25
C ILE A 168 8.83 10.19 15.39
N ILE A 169 9.14 10.11 14.10
CA ILE A 169 8.87 11.16 13.11
C ILE A 169 7.63 10.86 12.28
N THR A 170 6.94 11.92 11.87
CA THR A 170 5.84 11.89 10.90
C THR A 170 5.94 13.13 10.02
N GLU A 171 5.85 12.98 8.71
CA GLU A 171 5.67 14.10 7.79
C GLU A 171 4.23 14.62 7.91
N VAL A 172 4.08 15.92 8.12
CA VAL A 172 2.78 16.58 8.36
C VAL A 172 2.41 17.57 7.26
N GLY A 173 3.32 17.83 6.31
CA GLY A 173 3.07 18.71 5.18
C GLY A 173 2.78 20.18 5.55
N THR A 174 2.27 20.93 4.57
CA THR A 174 1.98 22.36 4.69
C THR A 174 0.58 22.61 5.24
N GLU A 175 0.46 22.56 6.56
CA GLU A 175 -0.82 22.67 7.27
C GLU A 175 -1.04 24.05 7.91
N THR A 176 -2.29 24.34 8.32
CA THR A 176 -2.58 25.53 9.13
C THR A 176 -1.93 25.42 10.51
N ALA A 177 -1.70 26.55 11.20
CA ALA A 177 -1.16 26.54 12.57
C ALA A 177 -1.98 25.66 13.52
N ALA A 178 -3.32 25.70 13.39
CA ALA A 178 -4.22 24.89 14.20
C ALA A 178 -4.06 23.39 13.93
N ASN A 179 -3.92 22.99 12.67
CA ASN A 179 -3.72 21.58 12.29
C ASN A 179 -2.33 21.07 12.70
N LEU A 180 -1.29 21.89 12.53
CA LEU A 180 0.05 21.59 13.02
C LEU A 180 0.07 21.38 14.54
N TYR A 181 -0.58 22.27 15.30
CA TYR A 181 -0.66 22.13 16.75
C TYR A 181 -1.54 20.95 17.18
N ALA A 182 -2.64 20.66 16.47
CA ALA A 182 -3.41 19.45 16.70
C ALA A 182 -2.55 18.18 16.52
N ALA A 183 -1.63 18.19 15.55
CA ALA A 183 -0.68 17.10 15.34
C ALA A 183 0.34 16.97 16.49
N VAL A 184 0.73 18.08 17.16
CA VAL A 184 1.55 18.08 18.38
C VAL A 184 0.85 17.32 19.51
N GLY A 185 -0.44 17.59 19.73
CA GLY A 185 -1.25 16.89 20.74
C GLY A 185 -1.41 15.39 20.50
N ALA A 186 -1.10 14.88 19.30
CA ALA A 186 -1.14 13.45 18.99
C ALA A 186 0.13 12.69 19.39
N CYS A 187 1.17 13.36 19.87
CA CYS A 187 2.39 12.69 20.34
C CYS A 187 2.16 11.98 21.69
N PRO A 188 2.80 10.81 21.90
CA PRO A 188 2.75 10.14 23.20
C PRO A 188 3.48 10.98 24.26
N ALA A 189 3.06 10.81 25.52
CA ALA A 189 3.73 11.44 26.64
C ALA A 189 5.19 10.95 26.76
N PRO A 190 6.12 11.81 27.22
CA PRO A 190 7.49 11.41 27.49
C PRO A 190 7.61 10.26 28.50
N ALA A 191 8.68 9.50 28.39
CA ALA A 191 9.06 8.44 29.32
C ALA A 191 9.10 8.98 30.76
N SER A 192 8.27 8.43 31.62
CA SER A 192 8.15 8.87 33.02
C SER A 192 8.26 7.74 34.04
N ALA A 193 8.05 6.49 33.62
CA ALA A 193 8.14 5.32 34.47
C ALA A 193 9.39 4.47 34.16
N PRO A 194 9.94 3.70 35.12
CA PRO A 194 11.11 2.86 34.88
C PRO A 194 10.92 1.82 33.77
N ALA A 195 9.77 1.13 33.76
CA ALA A 195 9.42 0.12 32.79
C ALA A 195 8.15 0.53 32.05
N ASP A 196 8.25 0.63 30.74
CA ASP A 196 7.15 0.97 29.84
C ASP A 196 7.55 0.45 28.43
N ALA A 197 6.81 -0.54 27.95
CA ALA A 197 7.02 -1.12 26.63
C ALA A 197 5.88 -0.70 25.71
N ALA A 198 6.20 0.08 24.68
CA ALA A 198 5.22 0.57 23.72
C ALA A 198 5.21 -0.28 22.45
N MET A 199 4.03 -0.48 21.88
CA MET A 199 3.83 -1.08 20.55
C MET A 199 3.74 0.03 19.50
N LEU A 200 4.62 0.02 18.50
CA LEU A 200 4.67 1.09 17.50
C LEU A 200 3.93 0.73 16.21
N ALA A 201 4.26 -0.43 15.61
CA ALA A 201 3.73 -0.79 14.29
C ALA A 201 3.84 -2.29 14.02
N TYR A 202 3.06 -2.76 13.04
CA TYR A 202 3.37 -4.00 12.33
C TYR A 202 4.42 -3.72 11.26
N ASN A 203 5.41 -4.60 11.15
CA ASN A 203 6.49 -4.56 10.15
C ASN A 203 6.27 -5.54 8.99
N THR A 204 5.11 -6.20 8.96
CA THR A 204 4.74 -7.18 7.94
C THR A 204 3.43 -6.77 7.30
N ASP A 205 3.31 -7.01 6.00
CA ASP A 205 2.04 -6.86 5.26
C ASP A 205 0.90 -7.51 6.03
N THR A 206 -0.22 -6.81 6.08
CA THR A 206 -1.45 -7.28 6.74
C THR A 206 -2.47 -7.78 5.72
N GLU A 207 -2.09 -7.83 4.44
CA GLU A 207 -2.84 -8.49 3.37
C GLU A 207 -2.00 -9.65 2.80
N ILE A 208 -2.57 -10.85 2.77
CA ILE A 208 -1.87 -12.09 2.37
C ILE A 208 -2.74 -12.93 1.44
N CYS A 209 -2.12 -13.73 0.58
CA CYS A 209 -2.86 -14.64 -0.27
C CYS A 209 -3.42 -15.83 0.52
N PRO A 210 -4.58 -16.37 0.13
CA PRO A 210 -5.17 -17.57 0.72
C PRO A 210 -4.20 -18.76 0.74
N GLY A 211 -4.28 -19.58 1.78
CA GLY A 211 -3.48 -20.80 1.93
C GLY A 211 -2.02 -20.57 2.32
N GLN A 212 -1.59 -19.33 2.50
CA GLN A 212 -0.26 -19.01 3.03
C GLN A 212 -0.27 -18.93 4.55
N SER A 213 0.84 -19.35 5.18
CA SER A 213 1.10 -19.06 6.58
C SER A 213 1.45 -17.57 6.75
N TYR A 214 1.09 -16.99 7.89
CA TYR A 214 1.43 -15.61 8.23
C TYR A 214 2.38 -15.56 9.42
N THR A 215 3.52 -14.87 9.31
CA THR A 215 4.46 -14.70 10.43
C THR A 215 4.49 -13.23 10.82
N PRO A 216 3.77 -12.81 11.87
CA PRO A 216 3.73 -11.41 12.27
C PRO A 216 5.11 -10.92 12.70
N SER A 217 5.47 -9.70 12.29
CA SER A 217 6.61 -8.96 12.83
C SER A 217 6.10 -7.61 13.33
N VAL A 218 6.55 -7.20 14.51
CA VAL A 218 6.14 -5.92 15.11
C VAL A 218 7.34 -5.10 15.56
N LYS A 219 7.17 -3.78 15.57
CA LYS A 219 8.13 -2.83 16.13
C LYS A 219 7.67 -2.43 17.53
N ILE A 220 8.54 -2.64 18.51
CA ILE A 220 8.35 -2.21 19.90
C ILE A 220 9.33 -1.09 20.23
N GLN A 221 9.03 -0.34 21.28
CA GLN A 221 9.90 0.69 21.83
C GLN A 221 9.99 0.57 23.35
N ASN A 222 11.17 0.84 23.89
CA ASN A 222 11.29 1.11 25.32
C ASN A 222 10.88 2.55 25.60
N ASN A 223 9.66 2.78 26.09
CA ASN A 223 9.19 4.09 26.50
C ASN A 223 9.41 4.34 28.00
N GLY A 224 10.20 3.48 28.66
CA GLY A 224 10.60 3.60 30.06
C GLY A 224 11.93 4.32 30.24
N THR A 225 12.17 4.82 31.45
CA THR A 225 13.40 5.53 31.84
C THR A 225 14.57 4.60 32.17
N THR A 226 14.32 3.29 32.28
CA THR A 226 15.36 2.27 32.48
C THR A 226 15.48 1.37 31.25
N SER A 227 16.64 0.73 31.09
CA SER A 227 16.85 -0.18 29.95
C SER A 227 15.90 -1.39 30.02
N LEU A 228 15.19 -1.64 28.92
CA LEU A 228 14.31 -2.78 28.78
C LEU A 228 15.12 -4.03 28.40
N ALA A 229 15.13 -5.02 29.29
CA ALA A 229 15.88 -6.26 29.11
C ALA A 229 15.08 -7.36 28.40
N ASN A 230 13.76 -7.39 28.62
CA ASN A 230 12.85 -8.39 28.07
C ASN A 230 11.45 -7.81 27.87
N ALA A 231 10.75 -8.32 26.85
CA ALA A 231 9.34 -8.07 26.63
C ALA A 231 8.68 -9.26 25.90
N THR A 232 7.40 -9.49 26.14
CA THR A 232 6.61 -10.52 25.46
C THR A 232 5.59 -9.86 24.55
N VAL A 233 5.53 -10.31 23.29
CA VAL A 233 4.51 -9.93 22.32
C VAL A 233 3.49 -11.06 22.22
N SER A 234 2.22 -10.74 22.37
CA SER A 234 1.09 -11.62 22.09
C SER A 234 0.31 -11.06 20.90
N ILE A 235 -0.06 -11.94 19.97
CA ILE A 235 -0.90 -11.61 18.82
C ILE A 235 -2.22 -12.35 18.97
N THR A 236 -3.32 -11.60 18.95
CA THR A 236 -4.67 -12.17 18.86
C THR A 236 -5.28 -11.92 17.49
N LEU A 237 -6.01 -12.90 16.98
CA LEU A 237 -6.83 -12.80 15.77
C LEU A 237 -8.27 -13.07 16.19
N ASN A 238 -9.15 -12.10 15.98
CA ASN A 238 -10.55 -12.14 16.42
C ASN A 238 -10.67 -12.48 17.93
N GLY A 239 -9.79 -11.90 18.75
CA GLY A 239 -9.78 -12.09 20.20
C GLY A 239 -9.14 -13.40 20.70
N THR A 240 -8.75 -14.32 19.80
CA THR A 240 -8.04 -15.55 20.17
C THR A 240 -6.55 -15.38 19.97
N GLN A 241 -5.74 -15.69 20.98
CA GLN A 241 -4.28 -15.67 20.85
C GLN A 241 -3.82 -16.75 19.85
N VAL A 242 -3.08 -16.33 18.83
CA VAL A 242 -2.67 -17.18 17.69
C VAL A 242 -1.17 -17.17 17.44
N SER A 243 -0.44 -16.19 17.99
CA SER A 243 1.00 -16.07 17.80
C SER A 243 1.64 -15.33 18.97
N THR A 244 2.91 -15.61 19.22
CA THR A 244 3.70 -14.98 20.30
C THR A 244 5.13 -14.71 19.85
N GLY A 245 5.76 -13.70 20.42
CA GLY A 245 7.17 -13.40 20.26
C GLY A 245 7.79 -12.89 21.55
N THR A 246 9.11 -12.89 21.63
CA THR A 246 9.84 -12.38 22.80
C THR A 246 11.01 -11.51 22.35
N TYR A 247 11.16 -10.35 22.97
CA TYR A 247 12.38 -9.57 22.92
C TYR A 247 13.28 -9.93 24.10
N THR A 248 14.58 -10.08 23.86
CA THR A 248 15.62 -10.15 24.88
C THR A 248 16.80 -9.30 24.42
N GLY A 249 17.40 -8.52 25.31
CA GLY A 249 18.51 -7.65 24.96
C GLY A 249 18.71 -6.52 25.98
N THR A 250 19.19 -5.38 25.50
CA THR A 250 19.36 -4.16 26.28
C THR A 250 18.87 -3.00 25.41
N LEU A 251 17.60 -2.64 25.55
CA LEU A 251 17.02 -1.53 24.79
C LEU A 251 17.07 -0.26 25.64
N ALA A 252 17.83 0.75 25.22
CA ALA A 252 17.88 2.04 25.91
C ALA A 252 16.52 2.77 25.81
N THR A 253 16.29 3.79 26.64
CA THR A 253 15.09 4.64 26.56
C THR A 253 14.90 5.20 25.15
N TYR A 254 13.68 5.11 24.66
CA TYR A 254 13.18 5.30 23.28
C TYR A 254 13.90 4.51 22.19
N GLY A 255 14.75 3.55 22.55
CA GLY A 255 15.27 2.56 21.61
C GLY A 255 14.15 1.70 21.05
N VAL A 256 14.27 1.33 19.77
CA VAL A 256 13.29 0.50 19.06
C VAL A 256 13.86 -0.88 18.75
N ALA A 257 13.01 -1.90 18.75
CA ALA A 257 13.37 -3.26 18.38
C ALA A 257 12.27 -3.92 17.54
N THR A 258 12.66 -4.84 16.68
CA THR A 258 11.72 -5.68 15.92
C THR A 258 11.59 -7.03 16.60
N VAL A 259 10.35 -7.49 16.77
CA VAL A 259 10.03 -8.81 17.31
C VAL A 259 9.29 -9.62 16.26
N THR A 260 9.93 -10.67 15.76
CA THR A 260 9.28 -11.67 14.91
C THR A 260 8.56 -12.68 15.80
N CYS A 261 7.27 -12.88 15.54
CA CYS A 261 6.43 -13.80 16.30
C CYS A 261 6.35 -15.17 15.62
N SER A 262 5.78 -16.16 16.30
CA SER A 262 5.56 -17.50 15.75
C SER A 262 4.60 -17.49 14.54
N PRO A 263 4.77 -18.36 13.53
CA PRO A 263 3.86 -18.42 12.39
C PRO A 263 2.44 -18.82 12.77
N ILE A 264 1.45 -18.22 12.11
CA ILE A 264 0.05 -18.60 12.07
C ILE A 264 -0.16 -19.45 10.82
N ALA A 265 -0.42 -20.75 10.98
CA ALA A 265 -0.45 -21.69 9.86
C ALA A 265 -1.64 -21.50 8.91
N ALA A 266 -2.81 -21.17 9.46
CA ALA A 266 -4.05 -21.00 8.70
C ALA A 266 -4.75 -19.69 9.13
N PRO A 267 -4.19 -18.53 8.75
CA PRO A 267 -4.78 -17.25 9.08
C PRO A 267 -6.15 -17.07 8.39
N VAL A 268 -7.02 -16.30 9.03
CA VAL A 268 -8.31 -15.86 8.48
C VAL A 268 -8.38 -14.34 8.54
N SER A 269 -9.26 -13.73 7.73
CA SER A 269 -9.48 -12.29 7.82
C SER A 269 -10.08 -11.93 9.18
N GLY A 270 -9.64 -10.80 9.74
CA GLY A 270 -10.15 -10.39 11.05
C GLY A 270 -9.31 -9.32 11.73
N ALA A 271 -9.78 -8.92 12.91
CA ALA A 271 -9.05 -7.98 13.76
C ALA A 271 -7.79 -8.68 14.29
N LEU A 272 -6.63 -8.13 13.92
CA LEU A 272 -5.32 -8.58 14.36
C LEU A 272 -4.80 -7.56 15.38
N VAL A 273 -4.62 -8.01 16.62
CA VAL A 273 -4.19 -7.16 17.74
C VAL A 273 -2.84 -7.66 18.22
N ALA A 274 -1.84 -6.78 18.25
CA ALA A 274 -0.57 -7.03 18.87
C ALA A 274 -0.53 -6.34 20.23
N THR A 275 -0.03 -7.04 21.23
CA THR A 275 0.16 -6.50 22.58
C THR A 275 1.57 -6.85 23.05
N VAL A 276 2.38 -5.84 23.37
CA VAL A 276 3.66 -6.01 24.07
C VAL A 276 3.41 -5.84 25.56
N THR A 277 4.12 -6.63 26.36
CA THR A 277 4.08 -6.56 27.82
C THR A 277 5.49 -6.70 28.38
N THR A 278 5.77 -5.98 29.46
CA THR A 278 6.97 -6.18 30.28
C THR A 278 6.61 -6.17 31.77
N THR A 279 7.54 -6.64 32.61
CA THR A 279 7.28 -6.67 34.07
C THR A 279 7.30 -5.27 34.63
N GLY A 280 6.24 -4.89 35.36
CA GLY A 280 6.14 -3.56 35.97
C GLY A 280 5.80 -2.45 34.98
N ASP A 281 5.26 -2.80 33.81
CA ASP A 281 4.80 -1.85 32.80
C ASP A 281 3.76 -0.88 33.38
N ALA A 282 4.15 0.39 33.50
CA ALA A 282 3.34 1.41 34.12
C ALA A 282 2.29 2.02 33.16
N ALA A 283 2.44 1.84 31.84
CA ALA A 283 1.66 2.55 30.83
C ALA A 283 1.06 1.60 29.78
N ALA A 284 0.49 0.47 30.22
CA ALA A 284 -0.02 -0.60 29.34
C ALA A 284 -0.99 -0.18 28.21
N SER A 285 -1.57 1.03 28.25
CA SER A 285 -2.39 1.58 27.16
C SER A 285 -1.62 1.82 25.86
N ASN A 286 -0.30 2.06 25.91
CA ASN A 286 0.54 2.20 24.71
C ASN A 286 1.09 0.85 24.20
N GLY A 287 0.82 -0.23 24.93
CA GLY A 287 1.35 -1.56 24.66
C GLY A 287 0.61 -2.31 23.58
N SER A 288 -0.42 -1.72 22.93
CA SER A 288 -1.22 -2.43 21.92
C SER A 288 -1.54 -1.60 20.69
N ILE A 289 -1.50 -2.26 19.53
CA ILE A 289 -1.99 -1.74 18.26
C ILE A 289 -2.96 -2.75 17.64
N THR A 290 -3.94 -2.24 16.90
CA THR A 290 -4.91 -3.05 16.18
C THR A 290 -4.83 -2.74 14.69
N THR A 291 -4.87 -3.78 13.88
CA THR A 291 -5.02 -3.70 12.43
C THR A 291 -5.98 -4.79 11.94
N ALA A 292 -6.24 -4.85 10.64
CA ALA A 292 -6.98 -5.94 10.02
C ALA A 292 -6.01 -6.86 9.29
N LEU A 293 -6.03 -8.16 9.59
CA LEU A 293 -5.48 -9.15 8.67
C LEU A 293 -6.52 -9.40 7.58
N VAL A 294 -6.11 -9.28 6.32
CA VAL A 294 -6.96 -9.47 5.14
C VAL A 294 -6.43 -10.64 4.33
N ILE A 295 -7.28 -11.62 4.11
CA ILE A 295 -7.05 -12.67 3.12
C ILE A 295 -7.49 -12.13 1.76
N ALA A 296 -6.54 -12.04 0.84
CA ALA A 296 -6.73 -11.50 -0.50
C ALA A 296 -7.79 -12.31 -1.29
N PRO A 297 -8.55 -11.64 -2.17
CA PRO A 297 -9.56 -12.30 -2.98
C PRO A 297 -8.94 -13.27 -4.00
N ILE A 298 -9.70 -14.29 -4.39
CA ILE A 298 -9.30 -15.30 -5.39
C ILE A 298 -9.98 -15.00 -6.72
N ALA A 299 -9.20 -14.86 -7.77
CA ALA A 299 -9.67 -14.80 -9.15
C ALA A 299 -10.17 -16.18 -9.60
N ASN A 300 -11.41 -16.21 -10.08
CA ASN A 300 -12.03 -17.36 -10.74
C ASN A 300 -11.98 -17.15 -12.26
N GLY A 301 -10.78 -17.21 -12.82
CA GLY A 301 -10.53 -16.95 -14.23
C GLY A 301 -9.06 -16.62 -14.47
N ILE A 302 -8.63 -16.72 -15.73
CA ILE A 302 -7.25 -16.39 -16.13
C ILE A 302 -7.15 -15.07 -16.89
N THR A 303 -8.27 -14.50 -17.34
CA THR A 303 -8.28 -13.23 -18.07
C THR A 303 -8.63 -12.09 -17.12
N ALA A 304 -7.69 -11.17 -16.94
CA ALA A 304 -7.85 -10.02 -16.08
C ALA A 304 -7.67 -8.71 -16.87
N THR A 305 -8.39 -7.68 -16.45
CA THR A 305 -8.35 -6.35 -17.05
C THR A 305 -8.17 -5.32 -15.94
N VAL A 306 -7.14 -4.49 -16.05
CA VAL A 306 -6.97 -3.32 -15.20
C VAL A 306 -7.78 -2.17 -15.79
N LYS A 307 -8.56 -1.50 -14.93
CA LYS A 307 -9.29 -0.28 -15.23
C LYS A 307 -8.78 0.82 -14.32
N VAL A 308 -8.37 1.93 -14.93
CA VAL A 308 -7.89 3.12 -14.22
C VAL A 308 -8.75 4.30 -14.63
N ALA A 309 -9.12 5.10 -13.66
CA ALA A 309 -9.38 6.51 -13.89
C ALA A 309 -8.46 7.29 -12.98
N THR A 310 -7.71 8.24 -13.50
CA THR A 310 -6.90 9.15 -12.68
C THR A 310 -7.77 10.27 -12.13
N ASP A 311 -7.22 11.04 -11.21
CA ASP A 311 -7.68 12.39 -10.93
C ASP A 311 -7.06 13.39 -11.92
N ALA A 312 -7.04 14.68 -11.58
CA ALA A 312 -6.51 15.73 -12.44
C ALA A 312 -4.99 15.62 -12.67
N PHE A 313 -4.28 14.86 -11.84
CA PHE A 313 -2.83 14.74 -11.81
C PHE A 313 -2.42 13.33 -12.25
N GLY A 314 -2.74 12.96 -13.49
CA GLY A 314 -2.38 11.64 -14.01
C GLY A 314 -0.87 11.35 -14.02
N SER A 315 -0.02 12.40 -14.02
CA SER A 315 1.44 12.23 -14.14
C SER A 315 2.13 11.68 -12.89
N GLU A 316 1.55 11.85 -11.71
CA GLU A 316 2.07 11.30 -10.44
C GLU A 316 1.67 9.83 -10.22
N PHE A 317 0.64 9.35 -10.92
CA PHE A 317 0.11 8.01 -10.72
C PHE A 317 0.78 6.95 -11.59
N THR A 318 1.37 5.93 -10.95
CA THR A 318 1.87 4.72 -11.61
C THR A 318 1.44 3.46 -10.87
N TRP A 319 1.43 2.32 -11.57
CA TRP A 319 1.10 1.05 -10.92
C TRP A 319 1.81 -0.13 -11.56
N ASN A 320 2.00 -1.19 -10.78
CA ASN A 320 2.51 -2.47 -11.27
C ASN A 320 1.85 -3.66 -10.56
N ILE A 321 1.79 -4.79 -11.28
CA ILE A 321 1.31 -6.08 -10.77
C ILE A 321 2.45 -7.08 -10.92
N LYS A 322 2.89 -7.66 -9.81
CA LYS A 322 3.99 -8.64 -9.75
C LYS A 322 3.49 -10.00 -9.28
N LYS A 323 4.08 -11.07 -9.82
CA LYS A 323 3.95 -12.43 -9.27
C LYS A 323 4.71 -12.57 -7.95
N SER A 324 4.48 -13.65 -7.23
CA SER A 324 5.26 -14.01 -6.03
C SER A 324 6.77 -14.08 -6.29
N GLY A 325 7.20 -14.47 -7.50
CA GLY A 325 8.61 -14.47 -7.93
C GLY A 325 9.17 -13.09 -8.31
N GLY A 326 8.41 -12.00 -8.14
CA GLY A 326 8.83 -10.62 -8.41
C GLY A 326 8.72 -10.16 -9.86
N ALA A 327 8.38 -11.05 -10.80
CA ALA A 327 8.19 -10.70 -12.21
C ALA A 327 6.92 -9.84 -12.41
N ILE A 328 7.07 -8.69 -13.07
CA ILE A 328 5.96 -7.80 -13.44
C ILE A 328 5.16 -8.46 -14.58
N VAL A 329 3.84 -8.54 -14.41
CA VAL A 329 2.90 -9.09 -15.42
C VAL A 329 2.04 -8.03 -16.09
N ALA A 330 1.88 -6.88 -15.43
CA ALA A 330 1.20 -5.71 -15.97
C ALA A 330 1.69 -4.47 -15.23
N GLN A 331 1.69 -3.32 -15.90
CA GLN A 331 2.03 -2.02 -15.33
C GLN A 331 1.41 -0.92 -16.18
N GLY A 332 1.28 0.28 -15.60
CA GLY A 332 0.77 1.45 -16.27
C GLY A 332 1.20 2.75 -15.59
N GLY A 333 0.86 3.87 -16.22
CA GLY A 333 1.35 5.19 -15.87
C GLY A 333 2.82 5.43 -16.28
N PRO A 334 3.34 6.65 -16.06
CA PRO A 334 2.58 7.83 -15.66
C PRO A 334 1.61 8.27 -16.78
N TYR A 335 0.50 8.89 -16.39
CA TYR A 335 -0.55 9.34 -17.31
C TYR A 335 -0.45 10.85 -17.58
N THR A 336 -1.37 11.40 -18.38
CA THR A 336 -1.34 12.84 -18.73
C THR A 336 -2.12 13.64 -17.70
N ASP A 337 -1.61 14.80 -17.29
CA ASP A 337 -2.37 15.73 -16.45
C ASP A 337 -3.54 16.35 -17.22
N HIS A 338 -4.64 16.59 -16.53
CA HIS A 338 -5.87 17.09 -17.13
C HIS A 338 -6.19 18.57 -16.81
N GLY A 339 -5.21 19.29 -16.23
CA GLY A 339 -5.27 20.73 -15.98
C GLY A 339 -5.79 21.10 -14.57
N SER A 340 -5.67 22.38 -14.19
CA SER A 340 -5.89 22.84 -12.82
C SER A 340 -7.36 22.84 -12.36
N GLY A 341 -7.69 21.91 -11.46
CA GLY A 341 -8.46 22.21 -10.24
C GLY A 341 -9.98 22.38 -10.37
N GLY A 342 -10.66 21.58 -11.18
CA GLY A 342 -12.12 21.46 -11.12
C GLY A 342 -12.54 20.18 -10.40
N GLN A 343 -13.51 20.26 -9.48
CA GLN A 343 -14.15 19.09 -8.87
C GLN A 343 -14.70 18.15 -9.94
N ALA A 344 -13.95 17.09 -10.24
CA ALA A 344 -14.33 16.08 -11.19
C ALA A 344 -14.93 14.88 -10.43
N THR A 345 -15.92 14.23 -11.01
CA THR A 345 -16.52 13.01 -10.45
C THR A 345 -15.59 11.80 -10.63
N PRO A 346 -15.67 10.76 -9.77
CA PRO A 346 -14.91 9.55 -9.98
C PRO A 346 -15.14 8.96 -11.38
N GLY A 347 -14.06 8.64 -12.10
CA GLY A 347 -14.15 8.14 -13.47
C GLY A 347 -14.13 9.20 -14.57
N THR A 348 -13.94 10.48 -14.24
CA THR A 348 -13.88 11.57 -15.24
C THR A 348 -12.70 11.44 -16.21
N TYR A 349 -11.57 10.87 -15.77
CA TYR A 349 -10.36 10.72 -16.57
C TYR A 349 -10.01 9.23 -16.76
N PRO A 350 -10.77 8.49 -17.59
CA PRO A 350 -10.53 7.06 -17.79
C PRO A 350 -9.29 6.84 -18.66
N GLU A 351 -8.46 5.89 -18.24
CA GLU A 351 -7.27 5.46 -18.97
C GLU A 351 -7.52 4.15 -19.73
N PRO A 352 -6.74 3.86 -20.79
CA PRO A 352 -6.92 2.63 -21.57
C PRO A 352 -6.84 1.36 -20.71
N ASP A 353 -7.80 0.46 -20.92
CA ASP A 353 -7.82 -0.86 -20.28
C ASP A 353 -6.52 -1.64 -20.56
N VAL A 354 -5.91 -2.19 -19.51
CA VAL A 354 -4.73 -3.06 -19.65
C VAL A 354 -5.13 -4.50 -19.37
N ASN A 355 -5.12 -5.33 -20.41
CA ASN A 355 -5.45 -6.75 -20.31
C ASN A 355 -4.20 -7.57 -20.01
N PHE A 356 -4.32 -8.56 -19.11
CA PHE A 356 -3.24 -9.47 -18.76
C PHE A 356 -3.78 -10.85 -18.36
N THR A 357 -2.90 -11.84 -18.30
CA THR A 357 -3.26 -13.22 -17.98
C THR A 357 -2.71 -13.65 -16.64
N LEU A 358 -3.57 -14.22 -15.81
CA LEU A 358 -3.22 -14.82 -14.53
C LEU A 358 -2.67 -16.23 -14.74
N SER A 359 -1.56 -16.52 -14.07
CA SER A 359 -1.00 -17.86 -13.96
C SER A 359 -1.79 -18.60 -12.87
N PRO A 360 -2.10 -19.90 -13.03
CA PRO A 360 -2.84 -20.65 -12.03
C PRO A 360 -2.09 -20.75 -10.69
N SER A 361 -2.81 -20.75 -9.57
CA SER A 361 -2.25 -20.88 -8.21
C SER A 361 -1.14 -19.85 -7.88
N GLU A 362 -1.28 -18.63 -8.38
CA GLU A 362 -0.28 -17.58 -8.20
C GLU A 362 -0.79 -16.54 -7.20
N CYS A 363 0.15 -15.93 -6.47
CA CYS A 363 -0.12 -14.78 -5.60
C CYS A 363 0.46 -13.54 -6.26
N TYR A 364 -0.38 -12.51 -6.38
CA TYR A 364 -0.02 -11.26 -7.01
C TYR A 364 0.04 -10.14 -5.99
N THR A 365 1.07 -9.30 -6.13
CA THR A 365 1.17 -8.02 -5.44
C THR A 365 0.84 -6.91 -6.43
N ILE A 366 -0.14 -6.09 -6.09
CA ILE A 366 -0.51 -4.88 -6.81
C ILE A 366 0.09 -3.71 -6.02
N THR A 367 0.90 -2.89 -6.67
CA THR A 367 1.47 -1.67 -6.08
C THR A 367 0.94 -0.48 -6.87
N LEU A 368 0.23 0.40 -6.18
CA LEU A 368 -0.21 1.70 -6.68
C LEU A 368 0.72 2.74 -6.06
N MET A 369 1.32 3.59 -6.88
CA MET A 369 2.30 4.60 -6.46
C MET A 369 1.83 5.96 -6.91
N ASP A 370 1.98 6.92 -6.02
CA ASP A 370 1.63 8.32 -6.19
C ASP A 370 2.81 9.19 -5.74
N GLU A 371 3.30 10.04 -6.63
CA GLU A 371 4.56 10.77 -6.39
C GLU A 371 4.45 11.83 -5.28
N TYR A 372 3.27 12.42 -5.07
CA TYR A 372 3.06 13.49 -4.10
C TYR A 372 2.38 13.03 -2.81
N GLY A 373 1.90 11.79 -2.77
CA GLY A 373 1.47 11.10 -1.57
C GLY A 373 0.06 11.44 -1.09
N ASP A 374 -0.69 12.22 -1.85
CA ASP A 374 -2.11 12.46 -1.62
C ASP A 374 -3.00 11.38 -2.23
N GLY A 375 -2.44 10.54 -3.10
CA GLY A 375 -3.14 9.43 -3.75
C GLY A 375 -4.42 9.92 -4.42
N PHE A 376 -5.43 9.06 -4.51
CA PHE A 376 -6.73 9.45 -5.09
C PHE A 376 -7.69 10.13 -4.10
N ASP A 377 -7.21 10.57 -2.93
CA ASP A 377 -8.00 11.29 -1.92
C ASP A 377 -7.71 12.81 -1.91
N GLY A 378 -6.75 13.29 -2.72
CA GLY A 378 -6.40 14.71 -2.85
C GLY A 378 -7.53 15.53 -3.47
N THR A 379 -7.92 16.67 -2.88
CA THR A 379 -9.10 17.42 -3.36
C THR A 379 -8.87 17.97 -4.78
N PRO A 380 -9.67 17.58 -5.80
CA PRO A 380 -10.88 16.74 -5.72
C PRO A 380 -10.61 15.26 -6.00
N GLY A 381 -10.60 14.42 -4.95
CA GLY A 381 -10.13 13.04 -5.06
C GLY A 381 -11.11 12.21 -5.86
N ASN A 382 -10.76 11.90 -7.10
CA ASN A 382 -11.68 11.28 -8.06
C ASN A 382 -11.02 10.22 -8.95
N GLY A 383 -9.82 9.77 -8.60
CA GLY A 383 -9.22 8.61 -9.21
C GLY A 383 -9.90 7.30 -8.79
N SER A 384 -9.61 6.22 -9.49
CA SER A 384 -9.96 4.85 -9.10
C SER A 384 -9.09 3.84 -9.82
N PHE A 385 -8.73 2.78 -9.13
CA PHE A 385 -8.05 1.63 -9.70
C PHE A 385 -8.86 0.37 -9.45
N LYS A 386 -9.03 -0.46 -10.49
CA LYS A 386 -9.73 -1.74 -10.41
C LYS A 386 -9.03 -2.83 -11.21
N ILE A 387 -9.10 -4.06 -10.71
CA ILE A 387 -8.82 -5.26 -11.48
C ILE A 387 -10.11 -6.04 -11.63
N GLN A 388 -10.53 -6.25 -12.87
CA GLN A 388 -11.65 -7.11 -13.22
C GLN A 388 -11.15 -8.46 -13.68
N VAL A 389 -11.85 -9.53 -13.29
CA VAL A 389 -11.66 -10.89 -13.82
C VAL A 389 -12.99 -11.36 -14.36
N ASN A 390 -13.03 -11.77 -15.62
CA ASN A 390 -14.28 -12.12 -16.34
C ASN A 390 -15.38 -11.03 -16.24
N GLY A 391 -14.98 -9.76 -16.23
CA GLY A 391 -15.89 -8.62 -16.16
C GLY A 391 -16.41 -8.27 -14.76
N ALA A 392 -16.01 -9.01 -13.71
CA ALA A 392 -16.36 -8.71 -12.32
C ALA A 392 -15.19 -8.04 -11.57
N ASP A 393 -15.48 -7.01 -10.77
CA ASP A 393 -14.49 -6.33 -9.91
C ASP A 393 -13.94 -7.30 -8.85
N LEU A 394 -12.63 -7.48 -8.81
CA LEU A 394 -11.93 -8.35 -7.85
C LEU A 394 -11.08 -7.55 -6.85
N VAL A 395 -10.29 -6.61 -7.36
CA VAL A 395 -9.52 -5.66 -6.55
C VAL A 395 -10.05 -4.27 -6.86
N VAL A 396 -10.33 -3.48 -5.83
CA VAL A 396 -10.85 -2.11 -5.95
C VAL A 396 -10.08 -1.22 -4.99
N ALA A 397 -9.54 -0.13 -5.52
CA ALA A 397 -8.97 0.98 -4.76
C ALA A 397 -9.68 2.27 -5.23
N PRO A 398 -10.77 2.67 -4.56
CA PRO A 398 -11.55 3.83 -4.96
C PRO A 398 -10.91 5.15 -4.50
N SER A 399 -10.13 5.14 -3.41
CA SER A 399 -9.28 6.23 -2.96
C SER A 399 -8.23 5.71 -1.98
N TRP A 400 -7.13 6.45 -1.80
CA TRP A 400 -6.14 6.31 -0.72
C TRP A 400 -5.37 7.64 -0.59
N SER A 401 -4.66 7.84 0.52
CA SER A 401 -4.04 9.12 0.90
C SER A 401 -2.56 8.95 1.29
N THR A 402 -1.84 8.14 0.52
CA THR A 402 -0.43 7.79 0.74
C THR A 402 0.32 7.72 -0.58
N ASP A 403 1.65 7.80 -0.54
CA ASP A 403 2.54 7.62 -1.68
C ASP A 403 2.48 6.21 -2.28
N GLU A 404 2.17 5.21 -1.45
CA GLU A 404 2.03 3.84 -1.90
C GLU A 404 0.78 3.17 -1.30
N LEU A 405 0.05 2.43 -2.13
CA LEU A 405 -0.95 1.46 -1.69
C LEU A 405 -0.62 0.08 -2.27
N VAL A 406 -0.39 -0.87 -1.37
CA VAL A 406 -0.19 -2.28 -1.72
C VAL A 406 -1.48 -3.08 -1.50
N LYS A 407 -1.88 -3.84 -2.52
CA LYS A 407 -2.97 -4.83 -2.47
C LYS A 407 -2.46 -6.19 -2.91
N LYS A 408 -3.21 -7.25 -2.58
CA LYS A 408 -2.93 -8.59 -3.11
C LYS A 408 -4.16 -9.20 -3.76
N MET A 409 -3.90 -10.16 -4.65
CA MET A 409 -4.91 -11.08 -5.15
C MET A 409 -4.28 -12.43 -5.40
N ALA A 410 -5.06 -13.49 -5.29
CA ALA A 410 -4.64 -14.81 -5.71
C ALA A 410 -5.39 -15.22 -6.98
N SER A 411 -4.84 -16.15 -7.73
CA SER A 411 -5.56 -16.87 -8.78
C SER A 411 -5.75 -18.32 -8.36
N SER A 412 -6.93 -18.87 -8.63
CA SER A 412 -7.16 -20.30 -8.42
C SER A 412 -6.33 -21.14 -9.40
N GLY A 413 -5.92 -22.34 -8.97
CA GLY A 413 -5.28 -23.34 -9.83
C GLY A 413 -6.22 -23.96 -10.86
N THR A 414 -7.52 -23.80 -10.64
CA THR A 414 -8.55 -24.14 -11.58
C THR A 414 -8.71 -22.96 -12.53
N ALA A 415 -8.28 -23.11 -13.79
CA ALA A 415 -8.89 -22.30 -14.84
C ALA A 415 -10.40 -22.43 -14.65
N SER A 416 -11.09 -21.31 -14.40
CA SER A 416 -12.53 -21.35 -14.19
C SER A 416 -13.16 -22.11 -15.36
N LEU A 417 -13.70 -23.29 -15.07
CA LEU A 417 -14.58 -24.03 -15.98
C LEU A 417 -15.97 -23.40 -15.87
N GLU A 418 -16.08 -22.11 -16.16
CA GLU A 418 -17.34 -21.44 -16.45
C GLU A 418 -17.13 -20.88 -17.87
N ASP A 419 -17.60 -21.49 -18.95
CA ASP A 419 -18.89 -22.13 -19.19
C ASP A 419 -18.71 -23.27 -20.21
N LEU A 420 -18.65 -24.52 -19.75
CA LEU A 420 -18.75 -25.70 -20.63
C LEU A 420 -20.19 -26.23 -20.56
N SER A 421 -21.11 -25.45 -21.12
CA SER A 421 -22.44 -25.95 -21.45
C SER A 421 -22.33 -26.85 -22.68
N VAL A 422 -22.85 -28.08 -22.59
CA VAL A 422 -23.02 -28.94 -23.77
C VAL A 422 -24.27 -28.49 -24.51
N THR A 423 -24.15 -27.57 -25.45
CA THR A 423 -25.27 -27.13 -26.27
C THR A 423 -25.49 -28.07 -27.47
N ASP A 424 -26.72 -28.11 -27.98
CA ASP A 424 -27.08 -28.78 -29.24
C ASP A 424 -26.87 -30.31 -29.30
N VAL A 425 -27.10 -31.02 -28.18
CA VAL A 425 -27.14 -32.50 -28.20
C VAL A 425 -28.30 -32.98 -29.07
N THR A 426 -27.99 -33.62 -30.18
CA THR A 426 -28.95 -34.26 -31.07
C THR A 426 -28.71 -35.77 -31.13
N VAL A 427 -29.81 -36.52 -31.17
CA VAL A 427 -29.78 -37.99 -31.15
C VAL A 427 -30.53 -38.51 -32.37
N TYR A 428 -29.83 -39.17 -33.29
CA TYR A 428 -30.42 -39.63 -34.55
C TYR A 428 -29.83 -40.95 -35.08
N PRO A 429 -30.63 -41.77 -35.77
CA PRO A 429 -32.08 -41.62 -35.91
C PRO A 429 -32.78 -41.81 -34.56
N ASN A 430 -33.96 -41.21 -34.39
CA ASN A 430 -34.80 -41.45 -33.23
C ASN A 430 -36.26 -41.53 -33.72
N PRO A 431 -36.86 -42.73 -33.79
CA PRO A 431 -36.41 -43.97 -33.15
C PRO A 431 -35.30 -44.74 -33.90
N ALA A 432 -34.53 -45.61 -33.21
CA ALA A 432 -33.39 -46.39 -33.76
C ALA A 432 -33.43 -47.89 -33.35
N SER A 433 -32.70 -48.76 -34.05
CA SER A 433 -32.75 -50.24 -33.83
C SER A 433 -31.39 -50.95 -33.92
N GLY A 434 -30.27 -50.22 -33.94
CA GLY A 434 -28.95 -50.85 -34.07
C GLY A 434 -27.81 -49.94 -33.63
N ILE A 435 -27.68 -48.77 -34.27
CA ILE A 435 -26.75 -47.72 -33.88
C ILE A 435 -27.54 -46.42 -33.77
N VAL A 436 -27.21 -45.62 -32.77
CA VAL A 436 -27.67 -44.23 -32.66
C VAL A 436 -26.46 -43.30 -32.63
N ASN A 437 -26.55 -42.20 -33.37
CA ASN A 437 -25.57 -41.12 -33.35
C ASN A 437 -25.97 -40.08 -32.31
N VAL A 438 -24.99 -39.67 -31.51
CA VAL A 438 -25.11 -38.58 -30.55
C VAL A 438 -24.18 -37.47 -31.00
N ALA A 439 -24.73 -36.41 -31.58
CA ALA A 439 -23.97 -35.26 -32.05
C ALA A 439 -24.12 -34.09 -31.08
N PHE A 440 -23.01 -33.41 -30.80
CA PHE A 440 -22.94 -32.25 -29.90
C PHE A 440 -21.71 -31.40 -30.26
N GLU A 441 -21.72 -30.12 -29.89
CA GLU A 441 -20.54 -29.26 -29.99
C GLU A 441 -19.67 -29.44 -28.75
N ALA A 442 -18.42 -29.84 -28.93
CA ALA A 442 -17.46 -30.02 -27.85
C ALA A 442 -16.53 -28.79 -27.76
N ASN A 443 -16.26 -28.32 -26.55
CA ASN A 443 -15.41 -27.15 -26.31
C ASN A 443 -14.08 -27.55 -25.62
N GLY A 444 -13.51 -28.68 -26.03
CA GLY A 444 -12.28 -29.23 -25.45
C GLY A 444 -12.54 -30.00 -24.15
N GLY A 445 -11.73 -31.03 -23.89
CA GLY A 445 -11.76 -31.79 -22.64
C GLY A 445 -12.37 -33.18 -22.75
N GLU A 446 -12.68 -33.76 -21.59
CA GLU A 446 -13.22 -35.13 -21.48
C GLU A 446 -14.75 -35.13 -21.38
N TYR A 447 -15.37 -35.98 -22.20
CA TYR A 447 -16.82 -36.17 -22.25
C TYR A 447 -17.20 -37.61 -21.96
N SER A 448 -18.40 -37.82 -21.44
CA SER A 448 -19.02 -39.14 -21.30
C SER A 448 -20.41 -39.13 -21.89
N VAL A 449 -20.64 -40.00 -22.88
CA VAL A 449 -21.95 -40.25 -23.49
C VAL A 449 -22.50 -41.56 -22.94
N SER A 450 -23.66 -41.51 -22.30
CA SER A 450 -24.30 -42.67 -21.67
C SER A 450 -25.74 -42.84 -22.13
N ILE A 451 -26.21 -44.09 -22.20
CA ILE A 451 -27.62 -44.43 -22.39
C ILE A 451 -28.17 -44.92 -21.06
N LEU A 452 -29.30 -44.36 -20.66
CA LEU A 452 -29.99 -44.67 -19.41
C LEU A 452 -31.36 -45.27 -19.71
N ASP A 453 -31.77 -46.24 -18.90
CA ASP A 453 -33.15 -46.72 -18.90
C ASP A 453 -34.10 -45.73 -18.19
N ILE A 454 -35.41 -46.04 -18.19
CA ILE A 454 -36.43 -45.21 -17.53
C ILE A 454 -36.28 -45.09 -16.00
N ALA A 455 -35.49 -45.97 -15.37
CA ALA A 455 -35.17 -45.92 -13.95
C ALA A 455 -33.87 -45.14 -13.67
N GLY A 456 -33.23 -44.58 -14.72
CA GLY A 456 -31.98 -43.83 -14.61
C GLY A 456 -30.73 -44.72 -14.50
N ARG A 457 -30.83 -46.04 -14.77
CA ARG A 457 -29.67 -46.94 -14.76
C ARG A 457 -28.92 -46.84 -16.08
N VAL A 458 -27.60 -46.69 -16.02
CA VAL A 458 -26.75 -46.67 -17.21
C VAL A 458 -26.68 -48.08 -17.83
N VAL A 459 -27.11 -48.20 -19.08
CA VAL A 459 -27.12 -49.45 -19.86
C VAL A 459 -26.03 -49.48 -20.94
N ALA A 460 -25.48 -48.32 -21.32
CA ALA A 460 -24.30 -48.20 -22.17
C ALA A 460 -23.56 -46.90 -21.86
N THR A 461 -22.23 -46.87 -22.01
CA THR A 461 -21.42 -45.66 -21.78
C THR A 461 -20.19 -45.64 -22.67
N LYS A 462 -19.75 -44.44 -23.05
CA LYS A 462 -18.54 -44.21 -23.85
C LYS A 462 -17.87 -42.91 -23.41
N ALA A 463 -16.62 -43.03 -22.94
CA ALA A 463 -15.78 -41.89 -22.62
C ALA A 463 -15.05 -41.40 -23.87
N ILE A 464 -14.89 -40.08 -23.98
CA ILE A 464 -14.19 -39.41 -25.07
C ILE A 464 -13.16 -38.46 -24.47
N SER A 465 -11.89 -38.64 -24.83
CA SER A 465 -10.81 -37.73 -24.45
C SER A 465 -10.57 -36.70 -25.55
N SER A 466 -10.40 -35.44 -25.16
CA SER A 466 -9.97 -34.35 -26.05
C SER A 466 -10.92 -34.05 -27.22
N ALA A 467 -12.23 -34.12 -27.01
CA ALA A 467 -13.20 -33.72 -28.03
C ALA A 467 -13.26 -32.20 -28.17
N SER A 468 -13.23 -31.70 -29.41
CA SER A 468 -13.33 -30.26 -29.72
C SER A 468 -14.03 -30.03 -31.06
N GLY A 469 -14.87 -29.00 -31.15
CA GLY A 469 -15.76 -28.73 -32.27
C GLY A 469 -16.88 -29.76 -32.41
N SER A 470 -17.49 -29.78 -33.59
CA SER A 470 -18.61 -30.67 -33.90
C SER A 470 -18.21 -32.13 -33.76
N THR A 471 -18.80 -32.80 -32.77
CA THR A 471 -18.46 -34.17 -32.36
C THR A 471 -19.68 -35.07 -32.55
N THR A 472 -19.50 -36.22 -33.20
CA THR A 472 -20.56 -37.24 -33.34
C THR A 472 -20.07 -38.58 -32.84
N ILE A 473 -20.82 -39.18 -31.93
CA ILE A 473 -20.49 -40.45 -31.29
C ILE A 473 -21.54 -41.50 -31.65
N GLU A 474 -21.08 -42.59 -32.26
CA GLU A 474 -21.89 -43.79 -32.47
C GLU A 474 -21.99 -44.62 -31.19
N MET A 475 -23.23 -44.91 -30.80
CA MET A 475 -23.59 -45.77 -29.68
C MET A 475 -24.35 -47.00 -30.20
N PRO A 476 -23.78 -48.21 -30.12
CA PRO A 476 -24.48 -49.45 -30.44
C PRO A 476 -25.60 -49.70 -29.43
N ILE A 477 -26.80 -49.99 -29.93
CA ILE A 477 -28.03 -50.24 -29.15
C ILE A 477 -28.73 -51.55 -29.55
N ALA A 478 -28.11 -52.37 -30.40
CA ALA A 478 -28.70 -53.61 -30.91
C ALA A 478 -29.08 -54.62 -29.80
N ASP A 479 -28.37 -54.58 -28.67
CA ASP A 479 -28.61 -55.48 -27.53
C ASP A 479 -29.63 -54.91 -26.52
N LEU A 480 -30.14 -53.69 -26.75
CA LEU A 480 -31.13 -53.07 -25.89
C LEU A 480 -32.55 -53.52 -26.28
N GLN A 481 -33.39 -53.78 -25.27
CA GLN A 481 -34.80 -54.09 -25.52
C GLN A 481 -35.54 -52.87 -26.09
N ALA A 482 -36.51 -53.11 -26.97
CA ALA A 482 -37.38 -52.06 -27.51
C ALA A 482 -38.06 -51.29 -26.36
N GLY A 483 -38.03 -49.95 -26.42
CA GLY A 483 -38.52 -49.11 -25.34
C GLY A 483 -37.96 -47.69 -25.35
N ASN A 484 -38.34 -46.91 -24.33
CA ASN A 484 -37.86 -45.54 -24.14
C ASN A 484 -36.60 -45.53 -23.26
N TYR A 485 -35.60 -44.78 -23.68
CA TYR A 485 -34.33 -44.55 -23.01
C TYR A 485 -34.00 -43.05 -23.02
N PHE A 486 -32.94 -42.69 -22.32
CA PHE A 486 -32.35 -41.36 -22.33
C PHE A 486 -30.89 -41.44 -22.74
N VAL A 487 -30.45 -40.57 -23.62
CA VAL A 487 -29.03 -40.33 -23.91
C VAL A 487 -28.58 -39.16 -23.07
N SER A 488 -27.50 -39.32 -22.33
CA SER A 488 -26.89 -38.29 -21.49
C SER A 488 -25.49 -38.00 -21.97
N VAL A 489 -25.18 -36.73 -22.26
CA VAL A 489 -23.82 -36.26 -22.53
C VAL A 489 -23.39 -35.44 -21.32
N SER A 490 -22.24 -35.79 -20.75
CA SER A 490 -21.71 -35.17 -19.54
C SER A 490 -20.26 -34.77 -19.69
N GLN A 491 -19.90 -33.65 -19.04
CA GLN A 491 -18.54 -33.16 -18.91
C GLN A 491 -18.40 -32.53 -17.52
N GLY A 492 -17.59 -33.14 -16.65
CA GLY A 492 -17.53 -32.75 -15.24
C GLY A 492 -18.89 -32.84 -14.56
N ALA A 493 -19.41 -31.70 -14.06
CA ALA A 493 -20.73 -31.61 -13.42
C ALA A 493 -21.88 -31.26 -14.39
N SER A 494 -21.58 -30.80 -15.61
CA SER A 494 -22.58 -30.43 -16.61
C SER A 494 -23.14 -31.68 -17.30
N THR A 495 -24.47 -31.78 -17.41
CA THR A 495 -25.15 -32.92 -18.05
C THR A 495 -26.32 -32.44 -18.91
N HIS A 496 -26.39 -32.91 -20.16
CA HIS A 496 -27.53 -32.73 -21.06
C HIS A 496 -28.15 -34.07 -21.43
N THR A 497 -29.48 -34.15 -21.42
CA THR A 497 -30.21 -35.40 -21.65
C THR A 497 -31.23 -35.27 -22.77
N GLN A 498 -31.24 -36.23 -23.69
CA GLN A 498 -32.18 -36.32 -24.81
C GLN A 498 -32.90 -37.67 -24.82
N LYS A 499 -34.18 -37.68 -25.17
CA LYS A 499 -34.96 -38.93 -25.28
C LYS A 499 -34.49 -39.77 -26.46
N LEU A 500 -34.46 -41.09 -26.29
CA LEU A 500 -34.19 -42.08 -27.33
C LEU A 500 -35.27 -43.16 -27.30
N MET A 501 -35.84 -43.49 -28.45
CA MET A 501 -36.73 -44.63 -28.61
C MET A 501 -36.01 -45.74 -29.37
N VAL A 502 -35.87 -46.91 -28.74
CA VAL A 502 -35.32 -48.12 -29.36
C VAL A 502 -36.47 -48.97 -29.89
N LYS A 503 -36.39 -49.40 -31.15
CA LYS A 503 -37.40 -50.24 -31.83
C LYS A 503 -37.12 -51.73 -31.72
#